data_AF-A0A9P7F5S2-F1
#
_entry.id   AF-A0A9P7F5S2-F1
#
_cell.length_a   1.000
_cell.length_b   1.000
_cell.length_c   1.000
_cell.angle_alpha   90.00
_cell.angle_beta   90.00
_cell.angle_gamma   90.00
#
_symmetry.space_group_name_H-M   'P 1'
#
loop_
_entity.id
_entity.type
_entity.pdbx_description
1 polymer ?
#
loop_
_entity_poly.entity_id
_entity_poly.type
_entity_poly.pdbx_seq_one_letter_code
_entity_poly.pdbx_strand_id
1 'polypeptide(L)'
;ILLGLALRSAACAGDHLHARDGHAHQHVERCEYGPQVPLTPPYHFLVWGDLNVIHTTDTHGWLLGHQKSSWAEPYYSGDLGDFASFVTHMKQIALHKDVDLLLIDSGDLHDGTSLSDGYPPGDVDAHESNKFVERLPYDLMTIGNHELSSGTRSKSDSELELAP
;
A
#
# COMPACT_ATOMS: atom_id res chain seq x y z
N ILE A 1 32.16 0.59 -50.36
CA ILE A 1 31.43 -0.42 -49.56
C ILE A 1 30.67 0.34 -48.48
N LEU A 2 29.33 0.37 -48.60
CA LEU A 2 28.24 0.91 -47.73
C LEU A 2 28.43 2.34 -47.17
N LEU A 3 27.69 3.40 -47.50
CA LEU A 3 26.24 3.67 -47.71
C LEU A 3 25.31 3.24 -46.57
N GLY A 4 24.82 4.22 -45.81
CA GLY A 4 23.77 4.10 -44.80
C GLY A 4 23.07 5.45 -44.61
N LEU A 5 22.04 5.68 -45.43
CA LEU A 5 21.18 6.85 -45.50
C LEU A 5 20.24 6.89 -44.28
N ALA A 6 20.26 7.96 -43.48
CA ALA A 6 19.32 8.15 -42.39
C ALA A 6 17.95 8.60 -42.93
N LEU A 7 16.97 7.71 -42.96
CA LEU A 7 15.57 8.07 -43.21
C LEU A 7 15.01 8.81 -42.00
N ARG A 8 14.62 10.08 -42.20
CA ARG A 8 13.67 10.77 -41.32
C ARG A 8 12.26 10.43 -41.80
N SER A 9 11.57 9.58 -41.07
CA SER A 9 10.16 9.31 -41.31
C SER A 9 9.33 10.44 -40.69
N ALA A 10 8.79 11.33 -41.54
CA ALA A 10 7.64 12.14 -41.21
C ALA A 10 6.39 11.31 -41.52
N ALA A 11 5.56 11.03 -40.51
CA ALA A 11 4.26 10.39 -40.74
C ALA A 11 3.18 11.46 -40.66
N CYS A 12 2.60 11.76 -41.82
CA CYS A 12 1.48 12.68 -42.00
C CYS A 12 0.19 12.10 -41.39
N ALA A 13 -0.67 13.01 -40.94
CA ALA A 13 -2.05 12.72 -40.59
C ALA A 13 -2.81 12.12 -41.79
N GLY A 14 -3.54 11.03 -41.55
CA GLY A 14 -4.39 10.38 -42.53
C GLY A 14 -5.73 10.02 -41.90
N ASP A 15 -6.73 10.80 -42.28
CA ASP A 15 -8.13 10.65 -41.91
C ASP A 15 -8.78 9.61 -42.85
N HIS A 16 -9.18 8.44 -42.35
CA HIS A 16 -10.02 7.50 -43.10
C HIS A 16 -10.93 6.69 -42.16
N LEU A 17 -12.22 7.00 -42.27
CA LEU A 17 -13.38 6.30 -41.72
C LEU A 17 -13.39 4.81 -42.11
N HIS A 18 -13.33 3.91 -41.12
CA HIS A 18 -13.96 2.59 -41.19
C HIS A 18 -14.32 2.10 -39.79
N ALA A 19 -15.63 1.96 -39.55
CA ALA A 19 -16.22 1.42 -38.34
C ALA A 19 -15.93 -0.08 -38.20
N ARG A 20 -15.18 -0.47 -37.17
CA ARG A 20 -15.18 -1.82 -36.58
C ARG A 20 -14.90 -1.72 -35.08
N ASP A 21 -15.85 -2.25 -34.31
CA ASP A 21 -15.78 -2.47 -32.86
C ASP A 21 -14.47 -3.16 -32.48
N GLY A 22 -13.65 -2.47 -31.71
CA GLY A 22 -12.42 -2.99 -31.13
C GLY A 22 -12.32 -2.47 -29.71
N HIS A 23 -12.54 -3.36 -28.74
CA HIS A 23 -12.33 -3.04 -27.33
C HIS A 23 -10.88 -2.64 -27.12
N ALA A 24 -10.64 -1.33 -27.03
CA ALA A 24 -9.36 -0.77 -26.67
C ALA A 24 -9.14 -1.03 -25.18
N HIS A 25 -8.35 -2.06 -24.86
CA HIS A 25 -7.66 -2.10 -23.58
C HIS A 25 -6.66 -0.96 -23.60
N GLN A 26 -7.08 0.21 -23.10
CA GLN A 26 -6.16 1.27 -22.79
C GLN A 26 -5.19 0.69 -21.77
N HIS A 27 -3.96 0.43 -22.22
CA HIS A 27 -2.85 0.17 -21.33
C HIS A 27 -2.73 1.47 -20.53
N VAL A 28 -3.34 1.50 -19.34
CA VAL A 28 -3.13 2.57 -18.39
C VAL A 28 -1.64 2.49 -18.12
N GLU A 29 -0.90 3.46 -18.66
CA GLU A 29 0.50 3.60 -18.33
C GLU A 29 0.57 3.60 -16.80
N ARG A 30 1.36 2.68 -16.26
CA ARG A 30 1.59 2.57 -14.84
C ARG A 30 2.23 3.90 -14.44
N CYS A 31 1.43 4.80 -13.88
CA CYS A 31 1.97 5.94 -13.15
C CYS A 31 2.87 5.36 -12.07
N GLU A 32 4.18 5.44 -12.26
CA GLU A 32 5.13 5.24 -11.19
C GLU A 32 4.83 6.34 -10.17
N TYR A 33 4.07 6.00 -9.14
CA TYR A 33 3.84 6.86 -7.98
C TYR A 33 5.14 6.87 -7.17
N GLY A 34 6.17 7.50 -7.72
CA GLY A 34 7.39 7.79 -6.97
C GLY A 34 7.07 8.73 -5.81
N PRO A 35 7.95 8.81 -4.80
CA PRO A 35 7.73 9.67 -3.65
C PRO A 35 7.50 11.11 -4.13
N GLN A 36 6.36 11.67 -3.76
CA GLN A 36 5.93 13.02 -4.18
C GLN A 36 6.83 14.12 -3.57
N VAL A 37 7.68 13.75 -2.62
CA VAL A 37 8.60 14.61 -1.87
C VAL A 37 9.99 13.96 -1.86
N PRO A 38 11.09 14.74 -1.96
CA PRO A 38 12.44 14.19 -1.84
C PRO A 38 12.64 13.44 -0.52
N LEU A 39 13.08 12.18 -0.61
CA LEU A 39 13.37 11.37 0.57
C LEU A 39 14.65 11.85 1.25
N THR A 40 14.58 12.05 2.56
CA THR A 40 15.79 12.31 3.36
C THR A 40 16.58 11.01 3.55
N PRO A 41 17.93 11.06 3.53
CA PRO A 41 18.73 9.88 3.82
C PRO A 41 18.47 9.39 5.26
N PRO A 42 18.61 8.08 5.52
CA PRO A 42 18.46 7.55 6.87
C PRO A 42 19.53 8.12 7.80
N TYR A 43 19.15 8.39 9.05
CA TYR A 43 20.07 8.92 10.07
C TYR A 43 21.14 7.91 10.49
N HIS A 44 20.80 6.61 10.44
CA HIS A 44 21.66 5.51 10.84
C HIS A 44 21.45 4.30 9.93
N PHE A 45 22.51 3.51 9.76
CA PHE A 45 22.42 2.22 9.08
C PHE A 45 21.84 1.15 10.03
N LEU A 46 21.02 0.26 9.48
CA LEU A 46 20.54 -0.90 10.21
C LEU A 46 21.68 -1.91 10.40
N VAL A 47 21.81 -2.42 11.63
CA VAL A 47 22.75 -3.50 11.95
C VAL A 47 22.09 -4.83 11.65
N TRP A 48 22.79 -5.70 10.92
CA TRP A 48 22.32 -7.03 10.57
C TRP A 48 22.91 -8.07 11.52
N GLY A 49 22.09 -9.01 11.95
CA GLY A 49 22.51 -10.23 12.65
C GLY A 49 22.17 -11.48 11.84
N ASP A 50 22.39 -12.65 12.43
CA ASP A 50 22.02 -13.93 11.83
C ASP A 50 20.50 -14.06 11.65
N LEU A 51 19.73 -13.50 12.60
CA LEU A 51 18.28 -13.36 12.57
C LEU A 51 17.88 -11.89 12.66
N ASN A 52 16.99 -11.46 11.77
CA ASN A 52 16.49 -10.10 11.68
C ASN A 52 14.96 -10.11 11.68
N VAL A 53 14.34 -9.04 12.17
CA VAL A 53 12.88 -8.93 12.28
C VAL A 53 12.42 -7.56 11.78
N ILE A 54 11.42 -7.55 10.89
CA ILE A 54 10.54 -6.41 10.65
C ILE A 54 9.26 -6.69 11.42
N HIS A 55 8.83 -5.74 12.25
CA HIS A 55 7.69 -5.92 13.13
C HIS A 55 6.69 -4.76 12.99
N THR A 56 5.41 -5.10 12.85
CA THR A 56 4.28 -4.17 12.87
C THR A 56 3.33 -4.52 14.01
N THR A 57 2.57 -3.54 14.47
CA THR A 57 1.55 -3.69 15.53
C THR A 57 0.65 -2.47 15.49
N ASP A 58 -0.59 -2.60 15.98
CA ASP A 58 -1.49 -1.46 16.21
C ASP A 58 -1.63 -0.58 14.97
N THR A 59 -1.70 -1.23 13.79
CA THR A 59 -1.77 -0.48 12.52
C THR A 59 -3.12 0.22 12.36
N HIS A 60 -4.17 -0.33 12.97
CA HIS A 60 -5.52 0.24 13.01
C HIS A 60 -6.00 0.77 11.65
N GLY A 61 -5.70 0.05 10.58
CA GLY A 61 -6.13 0.37 9.23
C GLY A 61 -5.44 1.56 8.58
N TRP A 62 -4.30 2.05 9.10
CA TRP A 62 -3.52 3.15 8.49
C TRP A 62 -2.74 2.73 7.23
N LEU A 63 -3.44 2.13 6.27
CA LEU A 63 -2.81 1.56 5.06
C LEU A 63 -2.36 2.62 4.05
N LEU A 64 -2.85 3.85 4.15
CA LEU A 64 -2.48 4.96 3.26
C LEU A 64 -1.35 5.82 3.85
N GLY A 65 -0.84 5.50 5.03
CA GLY A 65 0.00 6.42 5.78
C GLY A 65 -0.75 7.70 6.21
N HIS A 66 -0.05 8.59 6.90
CA HIS A 66 -0.58 9.88 7.33
C HIS A 66 -0.51 10.91 6.21
N GLN A 67 -1.67 11.45 5.85
CA GLN A 67 -1.82 12.31 4.68
C GLN A 67 -1.66 13.80 4.99
N LYS A 68 -1.59 14.22 6.26
CA LYS A 68 -1.46 15.65 6.58
C LYS A 68 -0.03 16.12 6.37
N SER A 69 0.09 17.28 5.72
CA SER A 69 1.34 17.99 5.53
C SER A 69 1.80 18.77 6.77
N SER A 70 0.95 18.88 7.80
CA SER A 70 1.27 19.55 9.07
C SER A 70 1.98 18.61 10.04
N TRP A 71 3.03 19.11 10.68
CA TRP A 71 3.81 18.39 11.70
C TRP A 71 2.90 17.78 12.79
N ALA A 72 3.13 16.55 13.28
CA ALA A 72 4.22 15.59 13.01
C ALA A 72 3.98 14.65 11.81
N GLU A 73 2.83 14.75 11.15
CA GLU A 73 2.31 13.74 10.23
C GLU A 73 3.11 13.52 8.92
N PRO A 74 3.94 14.46 8.41
CA PRO A 74 4.74 14.21 7.21
C PRO A 74 5.74 13.06 7.33
N TYR A 75 6.15 12.67 8.55
CA TYR A 75 7.12 11.57 8.74
C TYR A 75 6.48 10.19 8.62
N TYR A 76 5.15 10.10 8.57
CA TYR A 76 4.41 8.84 8.50
C TYR A 76 3.68 8.69 7.16
N SER A 77 4.16 9.34 6.10
CA SER A 77 3.49 9.41 4.79
C SER A 77 3.65 8.16 3.92
N GLY A 78 4.45 7.18 4.34
CA GLY A 78 4.63 5.93 3.60
C GLY A 78 3.38 5.07 3.71
N ASP A 79 2.88 4.59 2.59
CA ASP A 79 1.68 3.74 2.55
C ASP A 79 2.04 2.22 2.60
N LEU A 80 1.02 1.37 2.59
CA LEU A 80 1.21 -0.09 2.61
C LEU A 80 1.95 -0.61 1.36
N GLY A 81 1.83 0.08 0.22
CA GLY A 81 2.56 -0.24 -1.00
C GLY A 81 4.05 0.09 -0.88
N ASP A 82 4.39 1.23 -0.29
CA ASP A 82 5.77 1.58 0.07
C ASP A 82 6.34 0.54 1.05
N PHE A 83 5.58 0.17 2.08
CA PHE A 83 5.99 -0.85 3.04
C PHE A 83 6.18 -2.23 2.39
N ALA A 84 5.28 -2.65 1.48
CA ALA A 84 5.43 -3.89 0.72
C ALA A 84 6.69 -3.89 -0.14
N SER A 85 7.02 -2.74 -0.76
CA SER A 85 8.25 -2.57 -1.54
C SER A 85 9.49 -2.63 -0.65
N PHE A 86 9.46 -1.97 0.51
CA PHE A 86 10.51 -2.04 1.53
C PHE A 86 10.76 -3.48 2.00
N VAL A 87 9.72 -4.21 2.40
CA VAL A 87 9.81 -5.61 2.82
C VAL A 87 10.42 -6.48 1.71
N THR A 88 9.97 -6.30 0.47
CA THR A 88 10.47 -7.04 -0.69
C THR A 88 11.98 -6.85 -0.86
N HIS A 89 12.45 -5.61 -0.83
CA HIS A 89 13.88 -5.32 -0.96
C HIS A 89 14.69 -5.77 0.26
N MET A 90 14.15 -5.65 1.47
CA MET A 90 14.83 -6.12 2.68
C MET A 90 14.97 -7.64 2.70
N LYS A 91 13.96 -8.40 2.25
CA LYS A 91 14.07 -9.85 2.09
C LYS A 91 15.09 -10.22 0.99
N GLN A 92 15.16 -9.47 -0.12
CA GLN A 92 16.23 -9.66 -1.11
C GLN A 92 17.63 -9.43 -0.52
N ILE A 93 17.81 -8.37 0.27
CA ILE A 93 19.09 -8.09 0.95
C ILE A 93 19.45 -9.21 1.92
N ALA A 94 18.48 -9.73 2.68
CA ALA A 94 18.69 -10.85 3.60
C ALA A 94 19.18 -12.11 2.86
N LEU A 95 18.55 -12.45 1.73
CA LEU A 95 18.98 -13.55 0.86
C LEU A 95 20.42 -13.36 0.34
N HIS A 96 20.78 -12.14 -0.06
CA HIS A 96 22.15 -11.84 -0.51
C HIS A 96 23.19 -11.90 0.61
N LYS A 97 22.78 -11.68 1.86
CA LYS A 97 23.62 -11.72 3.05
C LYS A 97 23.71 -13.11 3.67
N ASP A 98 22.89 -14.06 3.24
CA ASP A 98 22.76 -15.39 3.84
C ASP A 98 22.34 -15.32 5.32
N VAL A 99 21.33 -14.49 5.61
CA VAL A 99 20.75 -14.30 6.96
C VAL A 99 19.23 -14.40 6.92
N ASP A 100 18.62 -14.73 8.06
CA ASP A 100 17.17 -14.83 8.18
C ASP A 100 16.52 -13.45 8.40
N LEU A 101 15.35 -13.23 7.78
CA LEU A 101 14.51 -12.05 8.00
C LEU A 101 13.03 -12.43 8.10
N LEU A 102 12.49 -12.28 9.31
CA LEU A 102 11.07 -12.51 9.60
C LEU A 102 10.28 -11.20 9.53
N LEU A 103 9.09 -11.27 8.95
CA LEU A 103 8.07 -10.22 9.00
C LEU A 103 6.97 -10.66 9.96
N ILE A 104 6.75 -9.90 11.03
CA ILE A 104 5.86 -10.27 12.14
C ILE A 104 4.85 -9.15 12.39
N ASP A 105 3.60 -9.51 12.68
CA ASP A 105 2.57 -8.58 13.15
C ASP A 105 1.96 -9.02 14.49
N SER A 106 1.69 -8.06 15.39
CA SER A 106 1.07 -8.33 16.69
C SER A 106 -0.41 -7.92 16.86
N GLY A 107 -1.13 -7.68 15.76
CA GLY A 107 -2.58 -7.50 15.77
C GLY A 107 -3.04 -6.04 15.81
N ASP A 108 -4.35 -5.85 15.98
CA ASP A 108 -5.06 -4.57 15.92
C ASP A 108 -4.88 -3.89 14.54
N LEU A 109 -5.48 -4.53 13.53
CA LEU A 109 -5.40 -4.15 12.12
C LEU A 109 -6.52 -3.19 11.67
N HIS A 110 -7.55 -2.95 12.49
CA HIS A 110 -8.70 -2.10 12.17
C HIS A 110 -9.14 -1.23 13.37
N ASP A 111 -10.28 -0.52 13.27
CA ASP A 111 -10.78 0.45 14.25
C ASP A 111 -9.89 1.69 14.40
N GLY A 112 -9.58 2.35 13.28
CA GLY A 112 -8.80 3.59 13.29
C GLY A 112 -8.91 4.43 12.04
N THR A 113 -9.32 3.84 10.90
CA THR A 113 -9.54 4.58 9.67
C THR A 113 -10.81 4.15 8.95
N SER A 114 -11.37 5.05 8.14
CA SER A 114 -12.52 4.73 7.30
C SER A 114 -12.25 3.62 6.27
N LEU A 115 -10.98 3.31 5.98
CA LEU A 115 -10.63 2.28 5.01
C LEU A 115 -10.86 0.87 5.56
N SER A 116 -10.61 0.66 6.85
CA SER A 116 -10.94 -0.60 7.54
C SER A 116 -12.38 -0.60 8.05
N ASP A 117 -12.85 0.53 8.56
CA ASP A 117 -14.09 0.60 9.36
C ASP A 117 -15.33 0.94 8.49
N GLY A 118 -15.10 1.33 7.23
CA GLY A 118 -16.13 1.77 6.29
C GLY A 118 -16.82 0.63 5.55
N TYR A 119 -17.41 -0.34 6.26
CA TYR A 119 -18.10 -1.48 5.66
C TYR A 119 -19.64 -1.41 5.77
N PRO A 120 -20.38 -2.09 4.87
CA PRO A 120 -21.85 -2.18 4.94
C PRO A 120 -22.35 -2.88 6.22
N PRO A 121 -23.52 -2.49 6.76
CA PRO A 121 -24.12 -3.20 7.88
C PRO A 121 -24.35 -4.69 7.56
N GLY A 122 -23.85 -5.57 8.44
CA GLY A 122 -23.96 -7.02 8.28
C GLY A 122 -22.76 -7.68 7.61
N ASP A 123 -21.83 -6.90 7.06
CA ASP A 123 -20.56 -7.42 6.54
C ASP A 123 -19.53 -7.63 7.67
N VAL A 124 -18.44 -8.32 7.34
CA VAL A 124 -17.33 -8.58 8.27
C VAL A 124 -16.42 -7.36 8.33
N ASP A 125 -16.09 -6.93 9.55
CA ASP A 125 -15.17 -5.81 9.80
C ASP A 125 -13.82 -6.05 9.13
N ALA A 126 -13.21 -4.97 8.62
CA ALA A 126 -11.90 -4.97 7.96
C ALA A 126 -11.77 -5.94 6.76
N HIS A 127 -12.86 -6.54 6.26
CA HIS A 127 -12.78 -7.61 5.27
C HIS A 127 -12.11 -7.17 3.96
N GLU A 128 -12.39 -5.96 3.51
CA GLU A 128 -11.78 -5.42 2.29
C GLU A 128 -10.36 -4.91 2.54
N SER A 129 -10.09 -4.28 3.69
CA SER A 129 -8.75 -3.78 4.04
C SER A 129 -7.75 -4.92 4.26
N ASN A 130 -8.19 -6.04 4.86
CA ASN A 130 -7.32 -7.17 5.17
C ASN A 130 -6.81 -7.88 3.91
N LYS A 131 -7.55 -7.84 2.79
CA LYS A 131 -7.08 -8.34 1.48
C LYS A 131 -5.80 -7.65 1.00
N PHE A 132 -5.50 -6.44 1.48
CA PHE A 132 -4.24 -5.78 1.18
C PHE A 132 -3.12 -6.27 2.10
N VAL A 133 -3.40 -6.42 3.40
CA VAL A 133 -2.45 -6.94 4.40
C VAL A 133 -2.04 -8.38 4.06
N GLU A 134 -2.99 -9.21 3.64
CA GLU A 134 -2.77 -10.60 3.20
C GLU A 134 -1.80 -10.75 2.01
N ARG A 135 -1.52 -9.66 1.27
CA ARG A 135 -0.55 -9.68 0.17
C ARG A 135 0.89 -9.54 0.64
N LEU A 136 1.11 -9.10 1.87
CA LEU A 136 2.45 -9.05 2.45
C LEU A 136 2.88 -10.44 2.93
N PRO A 137 4.17 -10.78 2.78
CA PRO A 137 4.70 -12.08 3.17
C PRO A 137 4.97 -12.13 4.69
N TYR A 138 3.93 -11.93 5.52
CA TYR A 138 4.05 -12.11 6.97
C TYR A 138 4.38 -13.57 7.28
N ASP A 139 5.42 -13.77 8.10
CA ASP A 139 5.86 -15.07 8.57
C ASP A 139 5.08 -15.49 9.84
N LEU A 140 4.66 -14.52 10.66
CA LEU A 140 3.82 -14.74 11.84
C LEU A 140 2.90 -13.54 12.06
N MET A 141 1.64 -13.81 12.41
CA MET A 141 0.69 -12.81 12.86
C MET A 141 -0.07 -13.33 14.08
N THR A 142 -0.39 -12.44 15.02
CA THR A 142 -1.36 -12.72 16.09
C THR A 142 -2.55 -11.77 15.97
N ILE A 143 -3.65 -12.12 16.64
CA ILE A 143 -4.80 -11.25 16.82
C ILE A 143 -4.54 -10.25 17.96
N GLY A 144 -5.08 -9.05 17.81
CA GLY A 144 -5.21 -8.06 18.87
C GLY A 144 -6.61 -8.07 19.49
N ASN A 145 -6.91 -7.09 20.35
CA ASN A 145 -8.22 -7.00 20.99
C ASN A 145 -9.31 -6.41 20.08
N HIS A 146 -8.94 -5.67 19.04
CA HIS A 146 -9.89 -5.14 18.07
C HIS A 146 -10.48 -6.25 17.20
N GLU A 147 -9.69 -7.27 16.85
CA GLU A 147 -10.19 -8.46 16.14
C GLU A 147 -11.13 -9.33 16.99
N LEU A 148 -11.11 -9.17 18.32
CA LEU A 148 -11.98 -9.87 19.26
C LEU A 148 -13.27 -9.11 19.56
N SER A 149 -13.30 -7.82 19.27
CA SER A 149 -14.42 -6.93 19.59
C SER A 149 -15.54 -7.11 18.57
N SER A 150 -16.31 -8.20 18.73
CA SER A 150 -17.54 -8.48 18.01
C SER A 150 -18.69 -7.58 18.49
N GLY A 151 -18.58 -6.29 18.25
CA GLY A 151 -19.68 -5.37 18.45
C GLY A 151 -20.49 -5.29 17.18
N THR A 152 -21.72 -5.80 17.18
CA THR A 152 -22.77 -5.26 16.32
C THR A 152 -22.84 -3.75 16.57
N ARG A 153 -22.01 -2.95 15.88
CA ARG A 153 -22.18 -1.50 15.83
C ARG A 153 -23.39 -1.28 14.95
N SER A 154 -24.58 -1.38 15.55
CA SER A 154 -25.69 -0.59 15.05
C SER A 154 -25.16 0.83 14.97
N LYS A 155 -25.12 1.41 13.77
CA LYS A 155 -25.03 2.86 13.60
C LYS A 155 -26.26 3.49 14.28
N SER A 156 -26.25 3.56 15.61
CA SER A 156 -27.31 4.17 16.43
C SER A 156 -26.77 5.23 17.38
N ASP A 157 -25.47 5.55 17.32
CA ASP A 157 -24.86 6.49 18.26
C ASP A 157 -24.56 7.86 17.62
N SER A 158 -24.88 8.05 16.33
CA SER A 158 -24.81 9.36 15.68
C SER A 158 -26.13 10.15 15.67
N GLU A 159 -27.21 9.62 16.28
CA GLU A 159 -28.50 10.34 16.41
C GLU A 159 -28.74 10.94 17.82
N LEU A 160 -27.83 10.75 18.78
CA LEU A 160 -28.02 11.25 20.15
C LEU A 160 -27.26 12.55 20.48
N GLU A 161 -26.56 13.17 19.52
CA GLU A 161 -25.84 14.44 19.77
C GLU A 161 -26.24 15.60 18.85
N LEU A 162 -27.41 15.53 18.20
CA LEU A 162 -28.01 16.68 17.51
C LEU A 162 -29.54 16.70 17.68
N ALA A 163 -29.99 16.98 18.89
CA ALA A 163 -31.34 17.49 19.13
C ALA A 163 -31.26 18.69 20.09
N PRO A 164 -31.70 19.90 19.69
CA PRO A 164 -32.21 20.86 20.66
C PRO A 164 -33.53 20.39 21.28
#